data_AF-A0A532CBY9-F1
#
_entry.id   AF-A0A532CBY9-F1
#
_cell.length_a   1.000
_cell.length_b   1.000
_cell.length_c   1.000
_cell.angle_alpha   90.00
_cell.angle_beta   90.00
_cell.angle_gamma   90.00
#
_symmetry.space_group_name_H-M   'P 1'
#
loop_
_entity.id
_entity.type
_entity.pdbx_description
1 polymer ?
#
loop_
_entity_poly.entity_id
_entity_poly.type
_entity_poly.pdbx_seq_one_letter_code
_entity_poly.pdbx_strand_id
1 'polypeptide(L)' 'MELSSLSMEQLKELVRGLVDDRIRELIGDPDLGLQLGDSLRARLKQSLASSDRLSGEDIAERIGLRW' A
#
# COMPACT_ATOMS: atom_id res chain seq x y z
N MET A 1 4.50 -26.54 2.27
CA MET A 1 5.23 -26.34 3.55
C MET A 1 4.63 -27.32 4.54
N GLU A 2 5.41 -28.23 5.09
CA GLU A 2 4.94 -29.11 6.17
C GLU A 2 4.88 -28.28 7.45
N LEU A 3 3.68 -28.05 7.99
CA LEU A 3 3.49 -27.19 9.17
C LEU A 3 4.17 -27.78 10.42
N SER A 4 4.25 -29.09 10.49
CA SER A 4 4.85 -29.84 11.59
C SER A 4 6.37 -29.71 11.69
N SER A 5 7.04 -29.24 10.63
CA SER A 5 8.50 -29.08 10.60
C SER A 5 8.96 -27.64 10.88
N LEU A 6 8.05 -26.73 11.22
CA LEU A 6 8.39 -25.35 11.54
C LEU A 6 9.11 -25.27 12.89
N SER A 7 10.20 -24.51 12.90
CA SER A 7 10.78 -24.03 14.15
C SER A 7 9.81 -23.08 14.85
N MET A 8 9.99 -22.89 16.16
CA MET A 8 9.15 -22.00 16.95
C MET A 8 9.11 -20.56 16.40
N GLU A 9 10.25 -20.07 15.89
CA GLU A 9 10.31 -18.72 15.31
C GLU A 9 9.56 -18.63 13.98
N GLN A 10 9.68 -19.65 13.12
CA GLN A 10 8.92 -19.70 11.87
C GLN A 10 7.42 -19.82 12.12
N LEU A 11 7.01 -20.55 13.15
CA LEU A 11 5.61 -20.66 13.55
C LEU A 11 5.07 -19.31 14.06
N LYS A 12 5.84 -18.58 14.87
CA LYS A 12 5.45 -17.23 15.34
C LYS A 12 5.29 -16.26 14.18
N GLU A 13 6.21 -16.27 13.22
CA GLU A 13 6.12 -15.43 12.03
C GLU A 13 4.90 -15.77 11.17
N LEU A 14 4.61 -17.07 10.97
CA LEU A 14 3.41 -17.51 10.26
C LEU A 14 2.13 -17.02 10.94
N VAL A 15 2.03 -17.19 12.26
CA VAL A 15 0.84 -16.75 13.02
C VAL A 15 0.69 -15.23 12.97
N ARG A 16 1.79 -14.48 13.08
CA ARG A 16 1.78 -13.02 12.97
C ARG A 16 1.26 -12.58 11.60
N GLY A 17 1.79 -13.15 10.51
CA GLY A 17 1.31 -12.84 9.16
C GLY A 17 -0.17 -13.12 8.97
N LEU A 18 -0.66 -14.28 9.44
CA LEU A 18 -2.09 -14.62 9.35
C LEU A 18 -2.99 -13.64 10.12
N VAL A 19 -2.53 -13.16 11.28
CA VAL A 19 -3.25 -12.16 12.07
C VAL A 19 -3.25 -10.80 11.37
N ASP A 20 -2.10 -10.37 10.85
CA ASP A 20 -1.97 -9.10 10.13
C ASP A 20 -2.86 -9.07 8.88
N ASP A 21 -2.87 -10.16 8.11
CA ASP A 21 -3.75 -10.33 6.94
C ASP A 21 -5.21 -10.26 7.35
N ARG A 22 -5.59 -10.96 8.44
CA ARG A 22 -6.97 -10.95 8.91
C ARG A 22 -7.41 -9.58 9.43
N ILE A 23 -6.51 -8.86 10.10
CA ILE A 23 -6.77 -7.49 10.57
C ILE A 23 -6.94 -6.56 9.37
N ARG A 24 -6.10 -6.67 8.34
CA ARG A 24 -6.22 -5.89 7.10
C ARG A 24 -7.55 -6.13 6.39
N GLU A 25 -7.99 -7.39 6.31
CA GLU A 25 -9.29 -7.75 5.74
C GLU A 25 -10.47 -7.19 6.56
N LEU A 26 -10.36 -7.21 7.90
CA LEU A 26 -11.46 -6.81 8.79
C LEU A 26 -11.59 -5.29 8.94
N ILE A 27 -10.47 -4.58 9.07
CA ILE A 27 -10.46 -3.13 9.24
C ILE A 27 -10.63 -2.42 7.89
N GLY A 28 -10.23 -3.07 6.80
CA GLY A 28 -10.34 -2.52 5.46
C GLY A 28 -9.40 -1.32 5.26
N ASP A 29 -9.73 -0.46 4.28
CA ASP A 29 -9.01 0.79 4.08
C ASP A 29 -9.35 1.76 5.23
N PRO A 30 -8.37 2.12 6.10
CA PRO A 30 -8.61 3.03 7.22
C PRO A 30 -9.02 4.43 6.76
N ASP A 31 -8.73 4.80 5.51
CA ASP A 31 -9.08 6.09 4.93
C ASP A 31 -10.44 6.05 4.20
N LEU A 32 -11.13 4.90 4.19
CA LEU A 32 -12.40 4.74 3.50
C LEU A 32 -13.46 5.71 4.02
N GLY A 33 -13.96 6.57 3.13
CA GLY A 33 -14.98 7.58 3.45
C GLY A 33 -14.42 8.90 3.98
N LEU A 34 -13.11 9.02 4.19
CA LEU A 34 -12.49 10.29 4.51
C LEU A 34 -12.48 11.23 3.30
N GLN A 35 -12.63 12.52 3.57
CA GLN A 35 -12.48 13.55 2.54
C GLN A 35 -11.00 13.91 2.38
N LEU A 36 -10.60 14.19 1.13
CA LEU A 36 -9.29 14.79 0.86
C LEU A 36 -9.20 16.14 1.57
N GLY A 37 -8.15 16.30 2.39
CA GLY A 37 -7.83 17.56 3.04
C GLY A 37 -7.61 18.69 2.04
N ASP A 38 -7.95 19.92 2.44
CA ASP A 38 -8.00 21.07 1.52
C ASP A 38 -6.66 21.37 0.85
N SER A 39 -5.56 21.19 1.56
CA SER A 39 -4.20 21.39 1.02
C SER A 39 -3.87 20.39 -0.10
N LEU A 40 -4.23 19.12 0.08
CA LEU A 40 -4.04 18.08 -0.92
C LEU A 40 -4.96 18.30 -2.12
N ARG A 41 -6.22 18.66 -1.87
CA ARG A 41 -7.19 19.01 -2.91
C ARG A 41 -6.71 20.19 -3.76
N ALA A 42 -6.16 21.23 -3.15
CA ALA A 42 -5.61 22.39 -3.85
C ALA A 42 -4.41 22.01 -4.75
N ARG A 43 -3.47 21.21 -4.22
CA ARG A 43 -2.33 20.71 -4.99
C ARG A 43 -2.76 19.84 -6.18
N LEU A 44 -3.74 18.97 -5.99
CA LEU A 44 -4.28 18.14 -7.09
C LEU A 44 -4.93 19.00 -8.18
N LYS A 45 -5.72 20.00 -7.81
CA LYS A 45 -6.31 20.94 -8.79
C LYS A 45 -5.23 21.68 -9.58
N GLN A 46 -4.18 22.15 -8.91
CA GLN A 46 -3.04 22.80 -9.57
C GLN A 46 -2.33 21.84 -10.54
N SER A 47 -2.08 20.60 -10.11
CA SER A 47 -1.46 19.58 -10.96
C SER A 47 -2.32 19.22 -12.17
N LEU A 48 -3.65 19.13 -12.02
CA LEU A 48 -4.57 18.84 -13.11
C LEU A 48 -4.67 19.99 -14.12
N ALA A 49 -4.53 21.22 -13.66
CA ALA A 49 -4.52 22.40 -14.51
C ALA A 49 -3.20 22.55 -15.30
N SER A 50 -2.12 21.88 -14.87
CA SER A 50 -0.88 21.82 -15.65
C SER A 50 -1.03 20.87 -16.85
N SER A 51 -0.31 21.17 -17.93
CA SER A 51 -0.15 20.28 -19.09
C SER A 51 1.05 19.33 -18.95
N ASP A 52 1.85 19.48 -17.90
CA ASP A 52 3.00 18.61 -17.65
C ASP A 52 2.53 17.20 -17.35
N ARG A 53 3.01 16.23 -18.13
CA ARG A 53 2.73 14.81 -17.96
C ARG A 53 4.04 14.06 -17.88
N LEU A 54 4.06 13.03 -17.04
CA LEU A 54 5.16 12.09 -16.90
C LEU A 54 4.62 10.70 -17.23
N SER A 55 5.40 9.89 -17.94
CA SER A 55 5.01 8.49 -18.14
C SER A 55 5.03 7.75 -16.80
N GLY A 56 4.09 6.84 -16.64
CA GLY A 56 4.12 5.91 -15.50
C GLY A 56 5.40 5.08 -15.50
N GLU A 57 5.88 4.68 -16.68
CA GLU A 57 7.11 3.90 -16.87
C GLU A 57 8.35 4.68 -16.38
N ASP A 58 8.48 5.95 -16.79
CA ASP A 58 9.59 6.83 -16.36
C ASP A 58 9.64 6.98 -14.83
N ILE A 59 8.46 7.08 -14.20
CA ILE A 59 8.35 7.18 -12.74
C ILE A 59 8.72 5.85 -12.08
N ALA A 60 8.26 4.71 -12.62
CA ALA A 60 8.55 3.37 -12.11
C ALA A 60 10.05 3.11 -12.08
N GLU A 61 10.72 3.41 -13.19
CA GLU A 61 12.17 3.25 -13.33
C GLU A 61 12.91 4.14 -12.33
N ARG A 62 12.51 5.42 -12.21
CA ARG A 62 13.15 6.36 -11.28
C ARG A 62 13.05 5.95 -9.81
N ILE A 63 11.95 5.32 -9.40
CA ILE A 63 11.73 4.91 -8.01
C ILE A 63 12.03 3.44 -7.75
N GLY A 64 12.49 2.71 -8.77
CA GLY A 64 12.80 1.27 -8.67
C GLY A 64 11.57 0.39 -8.45
N LEU A 65 10.39 0.84 -8.87
CA LEU A 65 9.17 0.03 -8.80
C LEU A 65 9.14 -0.95 -9.98
N ARG A 66 8.85 -2.23 -9.70
CA ARG A 66 8.62 -3.26 -10.71
C ARG A 66 7.17 -3.73 -10.57
N TRP A 67 6.38 -3.59 -11.63
CA TRP A 67 5.00 -4.08 -11.74
C TRP A 67 4.84 -4.96 -12.98
#